data_AF-A0A242VHY0-F1
#
_entry.id   AF-A0A242VHY0-F1
#
_cell.length_a   1.000
_cell.length_b   1.000
_cell.length_c   1.000
_cell.angle_alpha   90.00
_cell.angle_beta   90.00
_cell.angle_gamma   90.00
#
_symmetry.space_group_name_H-M   'P 1'
#
loop_
_entity.id
_entity.type
_entity.pdbx_description
1 polymer ?
#
loop_
_entity_poly.entity_id
_entity_poly.type
_entity_poly.pdbx_seq_one_letter_code
_entity_poly.pdbx_strand_id
1 'polypeptide(L)'
;MLIDKLESYTLHISELNRRKHRAQLSQLLKHVNLPSPLQHEFIKTQKTYVLRVHIQKQTLPYLLSFLGFHHYVIYQVIRSKFEQELIPFDQLALTERRFEFYIDGLTDPFIKDKVIDILHHGTTLQLKYTIRKNILTLTSTLEEAGTMLSLLACHHIDIYQAYAPSHPQSHITRIS
;
A
#
# COMPACT_ATOMS: atom_id res chain seq x y z
N MET A 1 -22.02 -15.09 -8.46
CA MET A 1 -21.79 -13.90 -7.63
C MET A 1 -21.01 -14.35 -6.40
N LEU A 2 -19.67 -14.26 -6.43
CA LEU A 2 -18.86 -14.55 -5.24
C LEU A 2 -19.19 -13.46 -4.21
N ILE A 3 -19.56 -13.85 -3.00
CA ILE A 3 -19.63 -12.90 -1.88
C ILE A 3 -18.18 -12.52 -1.61
N ASP A 4 -17.75 -11.35 -2.08
CA ASP A 4 -16.39 -10.87 -1.82
C ASP A 4 -16.16 -10.77 -0.33
N LYS A 5 -15.24 -11.61 0.16
CA LYS A 5 -14.90 -11.69 1.57
C LYS A 5 -14.34 -10.34 2.00
N LEU A 6 -14.98 -9.72 2.98
CA LEU A 6 -14.44 -8.55 3.63
C LEU A 6 -13.12 -8.91 4.32
N GLU A 7 -12.11 -8.09 4.07
CA GLU A 7 -10.77 -8.23 4.66
C GLU A 7 -10.40 -6.93 5.38
N SER A 8 -9.60 -7.06 6.42
CA SER A 8 -9.04 -5.90 7.12
C SER A 8 -7.62 -5.61 6.62
N TYR A 9 -7.37 -4.35 6.30
CA TYR A 9 -6.08 -3.84 5.87
C TYR A 9 -5.57 -2.77 6.82
N THR A 10 -4.28 -2.82 7.14
CA THR A 10 -3.59 -1.80 7.94
C THR A 10 -2.76 -0.93 6.99
N LEU A 11 -3.05 0.37 6.98
CA LEU A 11 -2.41 1.39 6.14
C LEU A 11 -1.59 2.33 7.02
N HIS A 12 -0.30 2.42 6.73
CA HIS A 12 0.63 3.36 7.35
C HIS A 12 0.65 4.62 6.51
N ILE A 13 -0.09 5.64 6.93
CA ILE A 13 -0.22 6.91 6.22
C ILE A 13 0.62 7.97 6.94
N SER A 14 1.21 8.89 6.17
CA SER A 14 1.97 10.02 6.70
C SER A 14 1.16 10.86 7.69
N GLU A 15 1.84 11.31 8.74
CA GLU A 15 1.33 12.29 9.72
C GLU A 15 0.10 11.89 10.54
N LEU A 16 -0.29 10.62 10.56
CA LEU A 16 -1.43 10.15 11.35
C LEU A 16 -1.25 10.33 12.86
N ASN A 17 -0.05 10.60 13.38
CA ASN A 17 0.13 10.96 14.79
C ASN A 17 -0.52 12.30 15.16
N ARG A 18 -0.74 13.20 14.19
CA ARG A 18 -1.43 14.48 14.39
C ARG A 18 -2.95 14.27 14.39
N ARG A 19 -3.62 14.65 15.47
CA ARG A 19 -5.09 14.52 15.62
C ARG A 19 -5.86 15.24 14.49
N LYS A 20 -5.37 16.41 14.06
CA LYS A 20 -5.97 17.18 12.96
C LYS A 20 -6.00 16.38 11.65
N HIS A 21 -4.89 15.74 11.28
CA HIS A 21 -4.83 14.90 10.07
C HIS A 21 -5.76 13.70 10.15
N ARG A 22 -5.85 13.03 11.31
CA ARG A 22 -6.84 11.94 11.50
C ARG A 22 -8.28 12.43 11.33
N ALA A 23 -8.62 13.61 11.85
CA ALA A 23 -9.95 14.19 11.70
C ALA A 23 -10.26 14.55 10.24
N GLN A 24 -9.32 15.17 9.53
CA GLN A 24 -9.44 15.50 8.10
C GLN A 24 -9.60 14.23 7.25
N LEU A 25 -8.76 13.22 7.50
CA LEU A 25 -8.84 11.95 6.78
C LEU A 25 -10.17 11.24 7.06
N SER A 26 -10.63 11.22 8.32
CA SER A 26 -11.95 10.65 8.65
C SER A 26 -13.09 11.34 7.90
N GLN A 27 -13.01 12.66 7.74
CA GLN A 27 -14.00 13.40 6.96
C GLN A 27 -13.89 13.11 5.47
N LEU A 28 -12.67 13.00 4.93
CA LEU A 28 -12.45 12.63 3.53
C LEU A 28 -13.01 11.25 3.20
N LEU A 29 -12.74 10.25 4.05
CA LEU A 29 -13.19 8.87 3.88
C LEU A 29 -14.71 8.71 3.86
N LYS A 30 -15.50 9.68 4.34
CA LYS A 30 -16.96 9.66 4.20
C LYS A 30 -17.45 9.95 2.79
N HIS A 31 -16.61 10.57 1.95
CA HIS A 31 -16.94 10.96 0.59
C HIS A 31 -16.44 9.96 -0.45
N VAL A 32 -15.73 8.91 -0.03
CA VAL A 32 -15.29 7.87 -0.96
C VAL A 32 -16.50 7.09 -1.47
N ASN A 33 -16.64 6.99 -2.78
CA ASN A 33 -17.71 6.23 -3.41
C ASN A 33 -17.22 4.80 -3.67
N LEU A 34 -17.55 3.87 -2.77
CA LEU A 34 -17.18 2.47 -2.88
C LEU A 34 -18.44 1.58 -3.01
N PRO A 35 -18.34 0.41 -3.66
CA PRO A 35 -19.46 -0.54 -3.79
C PRO A 35 -20.05 -1.00 -2.45
N SER A 36 -19.26 -0.95 -1.38
CA SER A 36 -19.68 -1.27 -0.01
C SER A 36 -19.22 -0.16 0.95
N PRO A 37 -19.97 0.11 2.04
CA PRO A 37 -19.56 1.09 3.04
C PRO A 37 -18.16 0.80 3.58
N LEU A 38 -17.30 1.82 3.55
CA LEU A 38 -15.98 1.75 4.16
C LEU A 38 -16.13 1.81 5.68
N GLN A 39 -15.73 0.75 6.36
CA GLN A 39 -15.53 0.78 7.81
C GLN A 39 -14.06 1.08 8.08
N HIS A 40 -13.77 2.06 8.93
CA HIS A 40 -12.40 2.42 9.28
C HIS A 40 -12.24 2.78 10.75
N GLU A 41 -11.05 2.56 11.27
CA GLU A 41 -10.63 2.96 12.60
C GLU A 41 -9.18 3.43 12.63
N PHE A 42 -8.85 4.30 13.58
CA PHE A 42 -7.48 4.72 13.84
C PHE A 42 -6.96 4.02 15.08
N ILE A 43 -5.89 3.26 14.93
CA ILE A 43 -5.32 2.44 16.01
C ILE A 43 -3.89 2.89 16.25
N LYS A 44 -3.42 2.80 17.50
CA LYS A 44 -2.03 3.06 17.84
C LYS A 44 -1.25 1.73 17.87
N THR A 45 -0.37 1.52 16.91
CA THR A 45 0.54 0.37 16.82
C THR A 45 1.98 0.86 16.95
N GLN A 46 2.77 0.25 17.84
CA GLN A 46 4.21 0.53 17.99
C GLN A 46 4.55 2.04 18.05
N LYS A 47 3.78 2.80 18.85
CA LYS A 47 3.88 4.26 19.06
C LYS A 47 3.36 5.15 17.91
N THR A 48 3.03 4.59 16.75
CA THR A 48 2.45 5.33 15.62
C THR A 48 0.97 5.05 15.44
N TYR A 49 0.21 6.04 14.96
CA TYR A 49 -1.17 5.80 14.51
C TYR A 49 -1.19 5.24 13.09
N VAL A 50 -2.01 4.21 12.88
CA VAL A 50 -2.29 3.60 11.59
C VAL A 50 -3.79 3.69 11.29
N LEU A 51 -4.14 3.64 10.00
CA LEU A 51 -5.51 3.52 9.55
C LEU A 51 -5.79 2.04 9.31
N ARG A 52 -6.77 1.45 10.01
CA ARG A 52 -7.30 0.14 9.68
C ARG A 52 -8.61 0.32 8.93
N VAL A 53 -8.75 -0.37 7.81
CA VAL A 53 -9.97 -0.39 7.00
C VAL A 53 -10.48 -1.80 6.87
N HIS A 54 -11.80 -1.95 6.87
CA HIS A 54 -12.49 -3.22 6.62
C HIS A 54 -13.32 -3.06 5.36
N ILE A 55 -12.91 -3.75 4.30
CA ILE A 55 -13.36 -3.50 2.94
C ILE A 55 -13.26 -4.78 2.09
N GLN A 56 -13.93 -4.84 0.95
CA GLN A 56 -13.77 -5.95 0.00
C GLN A 56 -12.36 -5.90 -0.62
N LYS A 57 -11.69 -7.04 -0.76
CA LYS A 57 -10.33 -7.11 -1.34
C LYS A 57 -10.21 -6.26 -2.62
N GLN A 58 -11.09 -6.48 -3.60
CA GLN A 58 -11.10 -5.80 -4.90
C GLN A 58 -11.27 -4.27 -4.84
N THR A 59 -11.75 -3.74 -3.71
CA THR A 59 -11.97 -2.30 -3.53
C THR A 59 -10.77 -1.58 -2.92
N LEU A 60 -9.77 -2.31 -2.42
CA LEU A 60 -8.55 -1.72 -1.85
C LEU A 60 -7.77 -0.87 -2.88
N PRO A 61 -7.51 -1.33 -4.12
CA PRO A 61 -6.82 -0.49 -5.11
C PRO A 61 -7.48 0.87 -5.31
N TYR A 62 -8.81 0.90 -5.42
CA TYR A 62 -9.58 2.14 -5.54
C TYR A 62 -9.40 3.08 -4.34
N LEU A 63 -9.37 2.53 -3.12
CA LEU A 63 -9.09 3.30 -1.92
C LEU A 63 -7.67 3.88 -1.93
N LEU A 64 -6.67 3.08 -2.35
CA LEU A 64 -5.28 3.55 -2.48
C LEU A 64 -5.17 4.67 -3.50
N SER A 65 -5.80 4.53 -4.68
CA SER A 65 -5.85 5.59 -5.70
C SER A 65 -6.52 6.84 -5.16
N PHE A 66 -7.68 6.70 -4.50
CA PHE A 66 -8.42 7.82 -3.91
C PHE A 66 -7.55 8.60 -2.90
N LEU A 67 -6.88 7.90 -1.98
CA LEU A 67 -5.97 8.52 -1.02
C LEU A 67 -4.79 9.21 -1.72
N GLY A 68 -4.21 8.59 -2.76
CA GLY A 68 -3.15 9.16 -3.56
C GLY A 68 -3.57 10.45 -4.29
N PHE A 69 -4.76 10.48 -4.90
CA PHE A 69 -5.32 11.69 -5.52
C PHE A 69 -5.60 12.81 -4.52
N HIS A 70 -5.82 12.48 -3.24
CA HIS A 70 -5.95 13.43 -2.15
C HIS A 70 -4.63 13.71 -1.41
N HIS A 71 -3.49 13.35 -2.01
CA HIS A 71 -2.14 13.60 -1.52
C HIS A 71 -1.83 13.01 -0.13
N TYR A 72 -2.49 11.90 0.23
CA TYR A 72 -2.10 11.11 1.40
C TYR A 72 -1.00 10.14 1.01
N VAL A 73 0.20 10.34 1.55
CA VAL A 73 1.33 9.43 1.33
C VAL A 73 1.12 8.17 2.16
N ILE A 74 0.97 7.04 1.49
CA ILE A 74 0.88 5.72 2.10
C ILE A 74 2.28 5.11 2.02
N TYR A 75 2.85 4.75 3.15
CA TYR A 75 4.17 4.13 3.22
C TYR A 75 4.09 2.61 3.15
N GLN A 76 3.07 2.03 3.79
CA GLN A 76 2.85 0.59 3.80
C GLN A 76 1.35 0.28 3.81
N VAL A 77 0.99 -0.79 3.14
CA VAL A 77 -0.34 -1.42 3.18
C VAL A 77 -0.16 -2.92 3.30
N ILE A 78 -0.82 -3.52 4.29
CA ILE A 78 -0.76 -4.96 4.53
C ILE A 78 -2.12 -5.45 5.02
N ARG A 79 -2.41 -6.75 4.85
CA ARG A 79 -3.56 -7.35 5.53
C ARG A 79 -3.31 -7.33 7.04
N SER A 80 -4.30 -6.91 7.83
CA SER A 80 -4.12 -6.72 9.28
C SER A 80 -3.74 -7.99 10.04
N LYS A 81 -4.08 -9.18 9.51
CA LYS A 81 -3.63 -10.48 10.06
C LYS A 81 -2.12 -10.74 9.94
N PHE A 82 -1.42 -9.93 9.14
CA PHE A 82 0.03 -9.98 8.92
C PHE A 82 0.73 -8.75 9.49
N GLU A 83 0.05 -7.91 10.28
CA GLU A 83 0.61 -6.68 10.86
C GLU A 83 1.87 -6.94 11.70
N GLN A 84 2.02 -8.12 12.29
CA GLN A 84 3.22 -8.56 12.99
C GLN A 84 4.48 -8.68 12.11
N GLU A 85 4.33 -8.75 10.79
CA GLU A 85 5.43 -8.88 9.83
C GLU A 85 6.07 -7.52 9.49
N LEU A 86 5.38 -6.43 9.86
CA LEU A 86 5.83 -5.06 9.60
C LEU A 86 7.02 -4.67 10.48
N ILE A 87 8.01 -4.07 9.85
CA ILE A 87 9.08 -3.38 10.58
C ILE A 87 8.49 -2.09 11.18
N PRO A 88 8.81 -1.76 12.45
CA PRO A 88 8.41 -0.50 13.07
C PRO A 88 8.81 0.71 12.23
N PHE A 89 7.93 1.71 12.13
CA PHE A 89 8.15 2.92 11.31
C PHE A 89 9.46 3.63 11.63
N ASP A 90 9.78 3.77 12.92
CA ASP A 90 10.99 4.43 13.41
C ASP A 90 12.28 3.75 12.89
N GLN A 91 12.23 2.44 12.59
CA GLN A 91 13.36 1.70 12.03
C GLN A 91 13.43 1.78 10.50
N LEU A 92 12.29 2.00 9.84
CA LEU A 92 12.21 2.10 8.38
C LEU A 92 12.72 3.43 7.84
N ALA A 93 12.54 4.52 8.57
CA ALA A 93 12.91 5.86 8.12
C ALA A 93 14.44 6.08 8.00
N LEU A 94 15.26 5.19 8.56
CA LEU A 94 16.69 5.44 8.77
C LEU A 94 17.60 4.86 7.68
N THR A 95 17.11 3.96 6.81
CA THR A 95 17.97 3.20 5.89
C THR A 95 17.21 2.81 4.62
N GLU A 96 17.95 2.61 3.52
CA GLU A 96 17.42 1.89 2.36
C GLU A 96 17.03 0.47 2.74
N ARG A 97 15.88 0.02 2.25
CA ARG A 97 15.33 -1.31 2.50
C ARG A 97 14.74 -1.88 1.23
N ARG A 98 14.56 -3.19 1.25
CA ARG A 98 13.78 -3.90 0.26
C ARG A 98 12.30 -3.75 0.60
N PHE A 99 11.53 -3.16 -0.30
CA PHE A 99 10.07 -3.11 -0.29
C PHE A 99 9.50 -4.09 -1.31
N GLU A 100 8.41 -4.74 -0.95
CA GLU A 100 7.69 -5.66 -1.82
C GLU A 100 6.28 -5.15 -2.07
N PHE A 101 5.94 -5.01 -3.35
CA PHE A 101 4.63 -4.59 -3.86
C PHE A 101 3.97 -5.81 -4.51
N TYR A 102 2.88 -6.27 -3.92
CA TYR A 102 2.05 -7.36 -4.42
C TYR A 102 1.00 -6.78 -5.35
N ILE A 103 1.26 -6.94 -6.65
CA ILE A 103 0.47 -6.36 -7.74
C ILE A 103 -0.31 -7.49 -8.42
N ASP A 104 -1.63 -7.33 -8.52
CA ASP A 104 -2.47 -8.27 -9.25
C ASP A 104 -2.20 -8.18 -10.75
N GLY A 105 -2.24 -9.33 -11.43
CA GLY A 105 -2.03 -9.38 -12.86
C GLY A 105 -0.63 -9.00 -13.34
N LEU A 106 0.39 -8.84 -12.48
CA LEU A 106 1.76 -8.48 -12.92
C LEU A 106 2.43 -9.55 -13.83
N THR A 107 1.86 -10.75 -13.90
CA THR A 107 2.24 -11.77 -14.89
C THR A 107 1.74 -11.48 -16.30
N ASP A 108 0.69 -10.65 -16.42
CA ASP A 108 0.20 -10.16 -17.69
C ASP A 108 1.21 -9.18 -18.30
N PRO A 109 1.64 -9.36 -19.56
CA PRO A 109 2.61 -8.49 -20.21
C PRO A 109 2.19 -7.02 -20.26
N PHE A 110 0.91 -6.70 -20.49
CA PHE A 110 0.44 -5.32 -20.57
C PHE A 110 0.51 -4.62 -19.22
N ILE A 111 0.11 -5.31 -18.15
CA ILE A 111 0.21 -4.76 -16.78
C ILE A 111 1.69 -4.59 -16.41
N LYS A 112 2.52 -5.58 -16.73
CA LYS A 112 3.96 -5.54 -16.47
C LYS A 112 4.64 -4.37 -17.18
N ASP A 113 4.37 -4.17 -18.47
CA ASP A 113 4.93 -3.08 -19.26
C ASP A 113 4.47 -1.73 -18.72
N LYS A 114 3.18 -1.59 -18.38
CA LYS A 114 2.66 -0.39 -17.73
C LYS A 114 3.37 -0.08 -16.41
N VAL A 115 3.62 -1.09 -15.56
CA VAL A 115 4.40 -0.92 -14.32
C VAL A 115 5.82 -0.47 -14.61
N ILE A 116 6.49 -1.07 -15.60
CA ILE A 116 7.84 -0.68 -16.02
C ILE A 116 7.86 0.77 -16.54
N ASP A 117 6.88 1.17 -17.32
CA ASP A 117 6.76 2.54 -17.85
C ASP A 117 6.61 3.55 -16.71
N ILE A 118 5.76 3.25 -15.73
CA ILE A 118 5.57 4.09 -14.54
C ILE A 118 6.88 4.22 -13.74
N LEU A 119 7.62 3.12 -13.57
CA LEU A 119 8.89 3.13 -12.83
C LEU A 119 9.97 3.99 -13.51
N HIS A 120 10.01 4.00 -14.85
CA HIS A 120 11.03 4.74 -15.60
C HIS A 120 10.64 6.20 -15.90
N HIS A 121 9.37 6.47 -16.16
CA HIS A 121 8.90 7.78 -16.63
C HIS A 121 8.08 8.54 -15.60
N GLY A 122 7.52 7.87 -14.60
CA GLY A 122 6.70 8.50 -13.58
C GLY A 122 7.51 9.10 -12.43
N THR A 123 8.84 8.98 -12.45
CA THR A 123 9.75 9.41 -11.38
C THR A 123 11.11 9.78 -11.97
N THR A 124 11.83 10.69 -11.32
CA THR A 124 13.24 10.97 -11.63
C THR A 124 14.22 10.07 -10.87
N LEU A 125 13.71 9.12 -10.08
CA LEU A 125 14.49 8.23 -9.23
C LEU A 125 15.16 7.14 -10.06
N GLN A 126 16.44 6.85 -9.76
CA GLN A 126 17.13 5.68 -10.29
C GLN A 126 16.79 4.44 -9.45
N LEU A 127 15.66 3.81 -9.77
CA LEU A 127 15.12 2.71 -8.98
C LEU A 127 15.88 1.40 -9.23
N LYS A 128 16.37 0.76 -8.16
CA LYS A 128 16.85 -0.62 -8.21
C LYS A 128 15.68 -1.56 -7.92
N TYR A 129 15.17 -2.21 -8.96
CA TYR A 129 13.99 -3.06 -8.82
C TYR A 129 14.12 -4.41 -9.53
N THR A 130 13.32 -5.37 -9.10
CA THR A 130 13.12 -6.65 -9.79
C THR A 130 11.64 -6.99 -9.82
N ILE A 131 11.18 -7.61 -10.91
CA ILE A 131 9.80 -8.10 -11.04
C ILE A 131 9.81 -9.62 -11.09
N ARG A 132 9.08 -10.28 -10.21
CA ARG A 132 8.94 -11.74 -10.15
C ARG A 132 7.50 -12.14 -9.85
N LYS A 133 6.87 -12.89 -10.75
CA LYS A 133 5.45 -13.30 -10.64
C LYS A 133 4.56 -12.07 -10.38
N ASN A 134 3.97 -11.98 -9.19
CA ASN A 134 3.04 -10.93 -8.78
C ASN A 134 3.70 -9.90 -7.86
N ILE A 135 5.04 -9.89 -7.79
CA ILE A 135 5.80 -9.09 -6.84
C ILE A 135 6.76 -8.18 -7.60
N LEU A 136 6.61 -6.88 -7.39
CA LEU A 136 7.62 -5.88 -7.67
C LEU A 136 8.43 -5.67 -6.39
N THR A 137 9.73 -5.90 -6.46
CA THR A 137 10.66 -5.64 -5.37
C THR A 137 11.45 -4.38 -5.68
N LEU A 138 11.46 -3.42 -4.75
CA LEU A 138 12.18 -2.16 -4.86
C LEU A 138 13.17 -2.03 -3.71
N THR A 139 14.42 -1.66 -3.99
CA THR A 139 15.38 -1.24 -2.96
C THR A 139 15.41 0.28 -2.92
N SER A 140 14.89 0.87 -1.85
CA SER A 140 14.73 2.32 -1.73
C SER A 140 14.60 2.76 -0.27
N THR A 141 14.56 4.06 -0.05
CA THR A 141 14.10 4.66 1.21
C THR A 141 12.57 4.49 1.36
N LEU A 142 12.07 4.76 2.57
CA LEU A 142 10.64 4.73 2.88
C LEU A 142 9.84 5.79 2.10
N GLU A 143 10.41 6.97 1.90
CA GLU A 143 9.78 8.07 1.17
C GLU A 143 9.62 7.75 -0.32
N GLU A 144 10.68 7.19 -0.93
CA GLU A 144 10.65 6.73 -2.32
C GLU A 144 9.65 5.59 -2.49
N ALA A 145 9.60 4.64 -1.55
CA ALA A 145 8.62 3.55 -1.58
C ALA A 145 7.18 4.07 -1.49
N GLY A 146 6.91 5.03 -0.60
CA GLY A 146 5.59 5.66 -0.49
C GLY A 146 5.21 6.46 -1.73
N THR A 147 6.18 7.14 -2.34
CA THR A 147 6.00 7.82 -3.64
C THR A 147 5.64 6.81 -4.72
N MET A 148 6.32 5.66 -4.78
CA MET A 148 6.01 4.61 -5.75
C MET A 148 4.65 3.98 -5.52
N LEU A 149 4.27 3.73 -4.27
CA LEU A 149 2.94 3.23 -3.93
C LEU A 149 1.85 4.19 -4.43
N SER A 150 2.00 5.48 -4.14
CA SER A 150 1.06 6.51 -4.59
C SER A 150 0.98 6.58 -6.11
N LEU A 151 2.13 6.58 -6.79
CA LEU A 151 2.20 6.69 -8.24
C LEU A 151 1.54 5.49 -8.93
N LEU A 152 1.92 4.28 -8.56
CA LEU A 152 1.32 3.05 -9.09
C LEU A 152 -0.19 3.03 -8.84
N ALA A 153 -0.65 3.40 -7.64
CA ALA A 153 -2.07 3.48 -7.31
C ALA A 153 -2.81 4.53 -8.17
N CYS A 154 -2.25 5.73 -8.35
CA CYS A 154 -2.84 6.78 -9.19
C CYS A 154 -2.89 6.39 -10.68
N HIS A 155 -2.02 5.49 -11.13
CA HIS A 155 -2.06 4.91 -12.47
C HIS A 155 -2.93 3.64 -12.56
N HIS A 156 -3.76 3.35 -11.56
CA HIS A 156 -4.65 2.18 -11.54
C HIS A 156 -3.89 0.86 -11.66
N ILE A 157 -2.83 0.70 -10.87
CA ILE A 157 -2.17 -0.58 -10.65
C ILE A 157 -2.75 -1.20 -9.37
N ASP A 158 -3.27 -2.42 -9.50
CA ASP A 158 -3.97 -3.10 -8.41
C ASP A 158 -2.99 -3.66 -7.37
N ILE A 159 -2.70 -2.85 -6.36
CA ILE A 159 -1.81 -3.19 -5.25
C ILE A 159 -2.64 -3.69 -4.07
N TYR A 160 -2.34 -4.92 -3.62
CA TYR A 160 -3.00 -5.49 -2.43
C TYR A 160 -2.13 -5.48 -1.17
N GLN A 161 -0.81 -5.42 -1.34
CA GLN A 161 0.14 -5.26 -0.23
C GLN A 161 1.36 -4.50 -0.75
N ALA A 162 1.89 -3.60 0.05
CA ALA A 162 3.16 -2.93 -0.20
C ALA A 162 3.82 -2.66 1.15
N TYR A 163 4.94 -3.32 1.44
CA TYR A 163 5.61 -3.18 2.75
C TYR A 163 7.06 -3.62 2.68
N ALA A 164 7.84 -3.27 3.70
CA ALA A 164 9.19 -3.79 3.89
C ALA A 164 9.12 -5.02 4.81
N PRO A 165 9.44 -6.23 4.32
CA PRO A 165 9.36 -7.43 5.12
C PRO A 165 10.45 -7.44 6.21
N SER A 166 10.07 -7.81 7.44
CA SER A 166 11.01 -7.94 8.58
C SER A 166 12.04 -9.06 8.41
N HIS A 167 11.70 -10.10 7.66
CA HIS A 167 12.61 -11.17 7.28
C HIS A 167 12.54 -11.38 5.76
N PRO A 168 13.67 -11.64 5.07
CA PRO A 168 13.63 -12.10 3.69
C PRO A 168 13.02 -13.51 3.66
N GLN A 169 11.69 -13.62 3.64
CA GLN A 169 11.02 -14.92 3.66
C GLN A 169 10.48 -15.33 2.29
N SER A 170 10.92 -16.52 1.90
CA SER A 170 10.24 -17.44 0.99
C SER A 170 8.73 -17.54 1.32
N HIS A 171 7.90 -17.31 0.31
CA HIS A 171 6.47 -17.68 0.25
C HIS A 171 5.45 -16.82 1.02
N ILE A 172 5.06 -15.69 0.41
CA ILE A 172 3.62 -15.35 0.33
C ILE A 172 3.12 -15.85 -1.03
N THR A 173 2.86 -17.16 -1.09
CA THR A 173 2.09 -17.80 -2.17
C THR A 173 0.74 -18.15 -1.58
N ARG A 174 -0.22 -17.25 -1.75
CA ARG A 174 -1.65 -17.55 -1.96
C ARG A 174 -2.39 -16.22 -2.05
N ILE A 175 -2.30 -15.62 -3.22
CA ILE A 175 -3.44 -14.89 -3.77
C ILE A 175 -4.38 -16.00 -4.25
N SER A 176 -5.26 -16.43 -3.35
CA SER A 176 -6.46 -17.20 -3.67
C SER A 176 -7.66 -16.30 -3.44
#